data_AF-A0AA51MRL6-F1
#
_entry.id   AF-A0AA51MRL6-F1
#
_cell.length_a   1.000
_cell.length_b   1.000
_cell.length_c   1.000
_cell.angle_alpha   90.00
_cell.angle_beta   90.00
_cell.angle_gamma   90.00
#
_symmetry.space_group_name_H-M   'P 1'
#
loop_
_entity.id
_entity.type
_entity.pdbx_description
1 polymer ?
#
loop_
_entity_poly.entity_id
_entity_poly.type
_entity_poly.pdbx_seq_one_letter_code
_entity_poly.pdbx_strand_id
1 'polypeptide(L)'
;MTYQEFYDHIDCRFPYHDTAAWQQLIAQSLEIGGDAPFLVLHEICRLPTSVTLNLEQHLAMYAYWKVAFFHPMQDIVEPASLALIQRQLLSDAEVIHIMEQLRTYPQQYSALQVALSACADEQGLVDAKYEEIVSEWQR
;
A
#
# COMPACT_ATOMS: atom_id res chain seq x y z
N MET A 1 -6.49 -20.31 1.52
CA MET A 1 -6.55 -19.24 0.49
C MET A 1 -5.12 -18.96 0.06
N THR A 2 -4.85 -18.96 -1.24
CA THR A 2 -3.56 -18.57 -1.82
C THR A 2 -3.46 -17.05 -1.92
N TYR A 3 -2.25 -16.52 -2.18
CA TYR A 3 -2.08 -15.08 -2.44
C TYR A 3 -2.93 -14.61 -3.62
N GLN A 4 -2.97 -15.35 -4.74
CA GLN A 4 -3.75 -14.95 -5.91
C GLN A 4 -5.26 -14.92 -5.62
N GLU A 5 -5.78 -15.93 -4.92
CA GLU A 5 -7.19 -15.96 -4.50
C GLU A 5 -7.52 -14.77 -3.58
N PHE A 6 -6.59 -14.40 -2.69
CA PHE A 6 -6.76 -13.23 -1.82
C PHE A 6 -6.72 -11.93 -2.60
N TYR A 7 -5.75 -11.79 -3.52
CA TYR A 7 -5.64 -10.63 -4.39
C TYR A 7 -6.92 -10.39 -5.17
N ASP A 8 -7.39 -11.43 -5.87
CA ASP A 8 -8.63 -11.34 -6.62
C ASP A 8 -9.75 -10.91 -5.67
N HIS A 9 -9.87 -11.54 -4.50
CA HIS A 9 -10.94 -11.26 -3.54
C HIS A 9 -11.02 -9.79 -3.09
N ILE A 10 -9.90 -9.11 -2.90
CA ILE A 10 -9.86 -7.75 -2.31
C ILE A 10 -9.68 -6.63 -3.34
N ASP A 11 -9.08 -6.90 -4.51
CA ASP A 11 -8.85 -5.90 -5.55
C ASP A 11 -10.14 -5.17 -5.93
N CYS A 12 -10.16 -3.86 -5.67
CA CYS A 12 -11.32 -2.98 -5.88
C CYS A 12 -12.60 -3.43 -5.15
N ARG A 13 -12.48 -4.34 -4.18
CA ARG A 13 -13.57 -5.00 -3.44
C ARG A 13 -13.43 -4.88 -1.93
N PHE A 14 -12.48 -4.08 -1.46
CA PHE A 14 -12.24 -3.88 -0.04
C PHE A 14 -13.49 -3.31 0.68
N PRO A 15 -13.91 -3.87 1.83
CA PRO A 15 -15.16 -3.54 2.50
C PRO A 15 -15.02 -2.30 3.40
N TYR A 16 -14.76 -1.14 2.80
CA TYR A 16 -14.44 0.14 3.49
C TYR A 16 -15.42 0.56 4.59
N HIS A 17 -16.69 0.17 4.50
CA HIS A 17 -17.75 0.57 5.44
C HIS A 17 -18.11 -0.53 6.46
N ASP A 18 -17.52 -1.71 6.36
CA ASP A 18 -17.75 -2.81 7.29
C ASP A 18 -16.49 -3.07 8.11
N THR A 19 -16.49 -2.55 9.34
CA THR A 19 -15.37 -2.66 10.28
C THR A 19 -14.95 -4.09 10.56
N ALA A 20 -15.90 -5.00 10.74
CA ALA A 20 -15.57 -6.38 11.02
C ALA A 20 -14.92 -7.05 9.80
N ALA A 21 -15.45 -6.78 8.61
CA ALA A 21 -14.96 -7.37 7.37
C ALA A 21 -13.53 -6.90 7.04
N TRP A 22 -13.22 -5.60 7.09
CA TRP A 22 -11.87 -5.15 6.75
C TRP A 22 -10.84 -5.55 7.80
N GLN A 23 -11.21 -5.63 9.09
CA GLN A 23 -10.32 -6.16 10.13
C GLN A 23 -9.99 -7.64 9.90
N GLN A 24 -10.99 -8.42 9.48
CA GLN A 24 -10.79 -9.83 9.13
C GLN A 24 -9.86 -9.98 7.93
N LEU A 25 -9.97 -9.13 6.90
CA LEU A 25 -9.05 -9.15 5.75
C LEU A 25 -7.62 -8.80 6.15
N ILE A 26 -7.42 -7.84 7.07
CA ILE A 26 -6.10 -7.56 7.64
C ILE A 26 -5.55 -8.81 8.31
N ALA A 27 -6.32 -9.46 9.19
CA ALA A 27 -5.86 -10.69 9.86
C ALA A 27 -5.51 -11.82 8.86
N GLN A 28 -6.34 -12.03 7.84
CA GLN A 28 -6.09 -13.01 6.78
C GLN A 28 -4.81 -12.71 5.99
N SER A 29 -4.54 -11.43 5.72
CA SER A 29 -3.31 -11.03 5.03
C SER A 29 -2.05 -11.41 5.80
N LEU A 30 -2.11 -11.40 7.15
CA LEU A 30 -0.99 -11.82 8.00
C LEU A 30 -0.77 -13.33 7.95
N GLU A 31 -1.85 -14.12 7.85
CA GLU A 31 -1.75 -15.59 7.70
C GLU A 31 -1.14 -15.99 6.35
N ILE A 32 -1.43 -15.23 5.29
CA ILE A 32 -0.81 -15.41 3.97
C ILE A 32 0.65 -14.99 3.99
N GLY A 33 0.96 -13.87 4.64
CA GLY A 33 2.30 -13.31 4.73
C GLY A 33 2.81 -12.73 3.41
N GLY A 34 4.13 -12.52 3.33
CA GLY A 34 4.77 -11.92 2.15
C GLY A 34 4.27 -10.49 1.90
N ASP A 35 3.81 -10.24 0.68
CA ASP A 35 3.30 -8.93 0.22
C ASP A 35 1.81 -8.71 0.58
N ALA A 36 1.10 -9.73 1.05
CA ALA A 36 -0.35 -9.65 1.29
C ALA A 36 -0.76 -8.54 2.30
N PRO A 37 -0.03 -8.29 3.40
CA PRO A 37 -0.36 -7.17 4.29
C PRO A 37 -0.22 -5.81 3.60
N PHE A 38 0.72 -5.67 2.67
CA PHE A 38 0.92 -4.44 1.91
C PHE A 38 -0.09 -4.28 0.78
N LEU A 39 -0.65 -5.39 0.27
CA LEU A 39 -1.80 -5.35 -0.64
C LEU A 39 -3.04 -4.76 0.05
N VAL A 40 -3.28 -5.13 1.31
CA VAL A 40 -4.35 -4.50 2.10
C VAL A 40 -4.08 -3.01 2.33
N LEU A 41 -2.83 -2.64 2.62
CA LEU A 41 -2.45 -1.23 2.73
C LEU A 41 -2.72 -0.46 1.42
N HIS A 42 -2.42 -1.08 0.27
CA HIS A 42 -2.68 -0.49 -1.04
C HIS A 42 -4.17 -0.20 -1.25
N GLU A 43 -5.04 -1.16 -0.95
CA GLU A 43 -6.51 -0.97 -0.99
C GLU A 43 -6.97 0.14 -0.02
N ILE A 44 -6.38 0.21 1.19
CA ILE A 44 -6.66 1.29 2.15
C ILE A 44 -6.24 2.63 1.54
N CYS A 45 -5.03 2.76 1.00
CA CYS A 45 -4.52 4.03 0.49
C CYS A 45 -5.20 4.50 -0.81
N ARG A 46 -5.69 3.57 -1.64
CA ARG A 46 -6.26 3.86 -2.95
C ARG A 46 -7.75 3.53 -3.03
N LEU A 47 -8.57 4.39 -2.41
CA LEU A 47 -10.02 4.29 -2.54
C LEU A 47 -10.47 4.38 -4.01
N PRO A 48 -11.37 3.48 -4.46
CA PRO A 48 -12.11 3.68 -5.69
C PRO A 48 -12.87 5.00 -5.69
N THR A 49 -13.03 5.63 -6.86
CA THR A 49 -13.75 6.91 -7.00
C THR A 49 -15.21 6.85 -6.56
N SER A 50 -15.80 5.64 -6.48
CA SER A 50 -17.16 5.39 -5.98
C SER A 50 -17.26 5.34 -4.45
N VAL A 51 -16.15 5.29 -3.72
CA VAL A 51 -16.13 5.18 -2.26
C VAL A 51 -15.77 6.54 -1.66
N THR A 52 -16.49 6.93 -0.61
CA THR A 52 -16.19 8.14 0.16
C THR A 52 -16.09 7.78 1.63
N LEU A 53 -14.92 8.02 2.22
CA LEU A 53 -14.66 7.89 3.65
C LEU A 53 -14.30 9.25 4.23
N ASN A 54 -14.68 9.47 5.49
CA ASN A 54 -14.12 10.61 6.23
C ASN A 54 -12.69 10.29 6.68
N LEU A 55 -11.90 11.31 6.98
CA LEU A 55 -10.49 11.16 7.35
C LEU A 55 -10.30 10.29 8.61
N GLU A 56 -11.21 10.37 9.57
CA GLU A 56 -11.16 9.60 10.82
C GLU A 56 -11.29 8.09 10.55
N GLN A 57 -12.27 7.68 9.75
CA GLN A 57 -12.47 6.29 9.32
C GLN A 57 -11.26 5.76 8.55
N HIS A 58 -10.71 6.61 7.67
CA HIS A 58 -9.57 6.25 6.84
C HIS A 58 -8.30 6.02 7.70
N LEU A 59 -8.02 6.94 8.62
CA LEU A 59 -6.94 6.81 9.59
C LEU A 59 -7.14 5.65 10.57
N ALA A 60 -8.38 5.33 10.94
CA ALA A 60 -8.67 4.19 11.82
C ALA A 60 -8.29 2.85 11.17
N MET A 61 -8.55 2.67 9.86
CA MET A 61 -8.10 1.49 9.12
C MET A 61 -6.57 1.41 9.05
N TYR A 62 -5.91 2.52 8.71
CA TYR A 62 -4.45 2.59 8.69
C TYR A 62 -3.84 2.28 10.06
N ALA A 63 -4.37 2.89 11.13
CA ALA A 63 -3.88 2.68 12.49
C ALA A 63 -4.04 1.22 12.91
N TYR A 64 -5.17 0.59 12.59
CA TYR A 64 -5.37 -0.84 12.86
C TYR A 64 -4.36 -1.70 12.10
N TRP A 65 -4.17 -1.45 10.80
CA TRP A 65 -3.17 -2.14 9.99
C TRP A 65 -1.75 -1.98 10.57
N LYS A 66 -1.39 -0.77 10.98
CA LYS A 66 -0.06 -0.43 11.52
C LYS A 66 0.27 -1.19 12.80
N VAL A 67 -0.72 -1.43 13.67
CA VAL A 67 -0.51 -2.15 14.95
C VAL A 67 -0.73 -3.67 14.85
N ALA A 68 -1.30 -4.16 13.75
CA ALA A 68 -1.64 -5.57 13.60
C ALA A 68 -0.41 -6.49 13.47
N PHE A 69 0.73 -5.95 13.04
CA PHE A 69 2.00 -6.67 12.90
C PHE A 69 3.19 -5.71 12.98
N PHE A 70 4.39 -6.27 13.11
CA PHE A 70 5.64 -5.50 13.08
C PHE A 70 6.46 -5.89 11.85
N HIS A 71 6.77 -4.91 11.00
CA HIS A 71 7.66 -5.07 9.86
C HIS A 71 8.39 -3.75 9.56
N PRO A 72 9.72 -3.75 9.31
CA PRO A 72 10.48 -2.51 9.06
C PRO A 72 9.92 -1.64 7.91
N MET A 73 9.39 -2.27 6.86
CA MET A 73 8.76 -1.54 5.75
C MET A 73 7.54 -0.72 6.16
N GLN A 74 6.88 -1.00 7.29
CA GLN A 74 5.76 -0.18 7.74
C GLN A 74 6.20 1.26 8.00
N ASP A 75 7.43 1.49 8.46
CA ASP A 75 7.97 2.83 8.69
C ASP A 75 8.42 3.47 7.37
N ILE A 76 8.88 2.66 6.41
CA ILE A 76 9.30 3.12 5.07
C ILE A 76 8.08 3.61 4.27
N VAL A 77 6.96 2.88 4.29
CA VAL A 77 5.75 3.23 3.51
C VAL A 77 4.85 4.23 4.21
N GLU A 78 5.06 4.52 5.50
CA GLU A 78 4.19 5.39 6.30
C GLU A 78 4.02 6.79 5.70
N PRO A 79 5.09 7.50 5.27
CA PRO A 79 4.93 8.83 4.67
C PRO A 79 4.02 8.82 3.44
N ALA A 80 4.22 7.86 2.52
CA ALA A 80 3.39 7.70 1.33
C ALA A 80 1.94 7.33 1.67
N SER A 81 1.76 6.45 2.67
CA SER A 81 0.44 6.02 3.11
C SER A 81 -0.39 7.17 3.68
N LEU A 82 0.22 7.96 4.58
CA LEU A 82 -0.43 9.11 5.20
C LEU A 82 -0.71 10.22 4.19
N ALA A 83 0.23 10.50 3.29
CA ALA A 83 0.08 11.43 2.18
C ALA A 83 -1.18 11.10 1.35
N LEU A 84 -1.32 9.83 0.93
CA LEU A 84 -2.49 9.33 0.19
C LEU A 84 -3.80 9.48 0.98
N ILE A 85 -3.82 9.05 2.25
CA ILE A 85 -5.00 9.15 3.13
C ILE A 85 -5.44 10.62 3.31
N GLN A 86 -4.47 11.52 3.49
CA GLN A 86 -4.71 12.94 3.71
C GLN A 86 -4.92 13.73 2.41
N ARG A 87 -4.82 13.07 1.25
CA ARG A 87 -4.90 13.69 -0.08
C ARG A 87 -3.87 14.80 -0.28
N GLN A 88 -2.67 14.58 0.24
CA GLN A 88 -1.51 15.43 0.06
C GLN A 88 -0.49 14.65 -0.74
N LEU A 89 -0.08 15.15 -1.90
CA LEU A 89 0.94 14.47 -2.70
C LEU A 89 2.33 14.79 -2.15
N LEU A 90 3.20 13.80 -2.19
CA LEU A 90 4.64 13.95 -1.99
C LEU A 90 5.29 14.48 -3.28
N SER A 91 6.49 15.02 -3.15
CA SER A 91 7.36 15.29 -4.29
C SER A 91 7.95 13.99 -4.86
N ASP A 92 8.32 14.01 -6.14
CA ASP A 92 8.98 12.88 -6.79
C ASP A 92 10.25 12.43 -6.04
N ALA A 93 11.01 13.39 -5.49
CA ALA A 93 12.22 13.09 -4.72
C ALA A 93 11.93 12.32 -3.41
N GLU A 94 10.84 12.68 -2.72
CA GLU A 94 10.41 11.97 -1.51
C GLU A 94 9.93 10.55 -1.85
N VAL A 95 9.17 10.39 -2.94
CA VAL A 95 8.72 9.06 -3.38
C VAL A 95 9.89 8.18 -3.84
N ILE A 96 10.83 8.73 -4.61
CA ILE A 96 12.03 8.00 -5.04
C ILE A 96 12.85 7.56 -3.81
N HIS A 97 12.97 8.41 -2.78
CA HIS A 97 13.65 8.02 -1.55
C HIS A 97 13.00 6.80 -0.89
N ILE A 98 11.67 6.79 -0.77
CA ILE A 98 10.90 5.66 -0.25
C ILE A 98 11.13 4.41 -1.10
N MET A 99 11.07 4.54 -2.44
CA MET A 99 11.29 3.42 -3.36
C MET A 99 12.69 2.80 -3.23
N GLU A 100 13.73 3.62 -3.09
CA GLU A 100 15.10 3.12 -2.88
C GLU A 100 15.25 2.37 -1.55
N GLN A 101 14.53 2.77 -0.50
CA GLN A 101 14.49 2.00 0.74
C GLN A 101 13.77 0.66 0.55
N LEU A 102 12.63 0.66 -0.15
CA LEU A 102 11.85 -0.55 -0.45
C LEU A 102 12.60 -1.53 -1.37
N ARG A 103 13.47 -1.05 -2.24
CA ARG A 103 14.32 -1.87 -3.15
C ARG A 103 15.01 -3.03 -2.44
N THR A 104 15.37 -2.85 -1.17
CA THR A 104 16.04 -3.85 -0.33
C THR A 104 15.13 -5.00 0.15
N TYR A 105 13.83 -4.96 -0.17
CA TYR A 105 12.84 -5.97 0.17
C TYR A 105 12.19 -6.55 -1.10
N PRO A 106 12.81 -7.56 -1.74
CA PRO A 106 12.31 -8.14 -2.98
C PRO A 106 10.88 -8.67 -2.87
N GLN A 107 10.16 -8.64 -4.00
CA GLN A 107 8.80 -9.15 -4.16
C GLN A 107 7.70 -8.39 -3.39
N GLN A 108 8.03 -7.22 -2.82
CA GLN A 108 7.07 -6.37 -2.10
C GLN A 108 6.41 -5.37 -3.03
N TYR A 109 5.71 -5.89 -4.04
CA TYR A 109 5.13 -5.11 -5.13
C TYR A 109 4.04 -4.17 -4.65
N SER A 110 3.21 -4.58 -3.69
CA SER A 110 2.13 -3.74 -3.18
C SER A 110 2.66 -2.56 -2.38
N ALA A 111 3.72 -2.77 -1.58
CA ALA A 111 4.41 -1.68 -0.88
C ALA A 111 4.98 -0.65 -1.87
N LEU A 112 5.58 -1.14 -2.97
CA LEU A 112 6.14 -0.27 -4.01
C LEU A 112 5.03 0.50 -4.76
N GLN A 113 3.87 -0.12 -4.99
CA GLN A 113 2.72 0.54 -5.59
C GLN A 113 2.08 1.61 -4.69
N VAL A 114 2.14 1.45 -3.36
CA VAL A 114 1.74 2.50 -2.42
C VAL A 114 2.63 3.73 -2.60
N ALA A 115 3.95 3.55 -2.67
CA ALA A 115 4.88 4.66 -2.94
C ALA A 115 4.62 5.30 -4.32
N LEU A 116 4.49 4.48 -5.37
CA LEU A 116 4.22 4.93 -6.75
C LEU A 116 3.01 5.87 -6.83
N SER A 117 1.97 5.59 -6.06
CA SER A 117 0.73 6.34 -6.12
C SER A 117 0.78 7.68 -5.37
N ALA A 118 1.82 7.94 -4.58
CA ALA A 118 1.88 9.05 -3.63
C ALA A 118 2.33 10.41 -4.22
N CYS A 119 2.63 10.49 -5.52
CA CYS A 119 2.98 11.72 -6.23
C CYS A 119 2.21 11.86 -7.55
N ALA A 120 2.33 13.02 -8.19
CA ALA A 120 1.75 13.26 -9.52
C ALA A 120 2.59 12.66 -10.65
N ASP A 121 3.91 12.55 -10.45
CA ASP A 121 4.90 12.06 -11.42
C ASP A 121 4.79 12.68 -12.81
N GLU A 122 4.72 14.02 -12.88
CA GLU A 122 4.52 14.74 -14.15
C GLU A 122 5.65 14.50 -15.18
N GLN A 123 6.84 14.10 -14.72
CA GLN A 123 8.01 13.83 -15.56
C GLN A 123 8.29 12.34 -15.78
N GLY A 124 7.51 11.43 -15.19
CA GLY A 124 7.69 9.97 -15.31
C GLY A 124 8.95 9.44 -14.61
N LEU A 125 9.49 10.17 -13.63
CA LEU A 125 10.70 9.79 -12.90
C LEU A 125 10.42 8.66 -11.90
N VAL A 126 9.23 8.70 -11.29
CA VAL A 126 8.81 7.71 -10.30
C VAL A 126 8.40 6.40 -10.99
N ASP A 127 7.66 6.49 -12.10
CA ASP A 127 7.37 5.36 -12.98
C ASP A 127 8.66 4.67 -13.45
N ALA A 128 9.64 5.43 -13.94
CA ALA A 128 10.92 4.87 -14.37
C ALA A 128 11.68 4.17 -13.22
N LYS A 129 11.62 4.74 -12.00
CA LYS A 129 12.22 4.12 -10.80
C LYS A 129 11.50 2.82 -10.41
N TYR A 130 10.17 2.80 -10.50
CA TYR A 130 9.38 1.60 -10.27
C TYR A 130 9.78 0.47 -11.22
N GLU A 131 9.85 0.77 -12.52
CA GLU A 131 10.24 -0.21 -13.54
C GLU A 131 11.67 -0.74 -13.34
N GLU A 132 12.61 0.12 -12.93
CA GLU A 132 13.98 -0.27 -12.58
C GLU A 132 13.99 -1.32 -11.46
N ILE A 133 13.30 -1.03 -10.35
CA ILE A 133 13.26 -1.91 -9.17
C ILE A 133 12.56 -3.23 -9.49
N VAL A 134 11.42 -3.18 -10.18
CA VAL A 134 10.68 -4.39 -10.58
C VAL A 134 11.54 -5.27 -11.50
N SER A 135 12.24 -4.66 -12.46
CA SER A 135 13.15 -5.38 -13.36
C SER A 135 14.31 -6.02 -12.61
N GLU A 136 14.80 -5.42 -11.54
CA GLU A 136 15.83 -6.01 -10.67
C GLU A 136 15.31 -7.23 -9.94
N TRP A 137 14.11 -7.16 -9.34
CA TRP A 137 13.53 -8.28 -8.58
C TRP A 137 13.15 -9.48 -9.45
N GLN A 138 12.99 -9.29 -10.77
CA GLN A 138 12.66 -10.35 -11.73
C GLN A 138 13.89 -11.08 -12.31
N ARG A 139 15.11 -10.60 -12.02
CA ARG A 139 16.36 -11.24 -12.45
C ARG A 139 16.76 -12.38 -11.52
#